data_AF-A0A9D8Y9F7-F1
#
_entry.id   AF-A0A9D8Y9F7-F1
#
_cell.length_a   1.000
_cell.length_b   1.000
_cell.length_c   1.000
_cell.angle_alpha   90.00
_cell.angle_beta   90.00
_cell.angle_gamma   90.00
#
_symmetry.space_group_name_H-M   'P 1'
#
loop_
_entity.id
_entity.type
_entity.pdbx_description
1 polymer ?
#
loop_
_entity_poly.entity_id
_entity_poly.type
_entity_poly.pdbx_seq_one_letter_code
_entity_poly.pdbx_strand_id
1 'polypeptide(L)' 'MYDVTVGHDPTNLYFNILHQVYCYRKKGRYVRYWLKELNSVPSEFIHTPHAIPSTNKSYMT' A
#
# COMPACT_ATOMS: atom_id res chain seq x y z
N MET A 1 -20.64 -5.02 8.52
CA MET A 1 -21.37 -4.52 9.71
C MET A 1 -20.45 -3.62 10.54
N TYR A 2 -19.30 -4.10 11.01
CA TYR A 2 -18.35 -3.27 11.79
C TYR A 2 -17.50 -2.28 10.96
N ASP A 3 -16.97 -2.69 9.80
CA ASP A 3 -16.13 -1.80 8.95
C ASP A 3 -16.86 -0.55 8.42
N VAL A 4 -18.18 -0.66 8.27
CA VAL A 4 -19.06 0.43 7.82
C VAL A 4 -19.84 1.03 9.00
N THR A 5 -19.34 0.82 10.23
CA THR A 5 -19.81 1.42 11.49
C THR A 5 -21.27 1.17 11.88
N VAL A 6 -22.00 0.30 11.19
CA VAL A 6 -23.42 -0.01 11.47
C VAL A 6 -23.63 -1.10 12.55
N GLY A 7 -22.59 -1.43 13.33
CA GLY A 7 -22.60 -2.53 14.31
C GLY A 7 -22.84 -2.14 15.77
N HIS A 8 -22.71 -3.14 16.66
CA HIS A 8 -22.95 -2.99 18.10
C HIS A 8 -21.93 -2.07 18.82
N ASP A 9 -20.82 -1.73 18.15
CA ASP A 9 -19.85 -0.77 18.66
C ASP A 9 -19.53 0.25 17.54
N PRO A 10 -20.40 1.26 17.33
CA PRO A 10 -20.27 2.22 16.26
C PRO A 10 -19.15 3.22 16.60
N THR A 11 -17.92 2.83 16.32
CA THR A 11 -16.74 3.71 16.41
C THR A 11 -16.38 4.21 15.01
N ASN A 12 -15.93 5.46 14.89
CA ASN A 12 -15.37 6.00 13.64
C ASN A 12 -13.99 5.39 13.37
N LEU A 13 -13.99 4.16 12.87
CA LEU A 13 -12.81 3.39 12.53
C LEU A 13 -12.55 3.52 11.03
N TYR A 14 -11.35 3.98 10.69
CA TYR A 14 -10.85 3.94 9.32
C TYR A 14 -9.41 3.45 9.32
N PHE A 15 -9.05 2.72 8.27
CA PHE A 15 -7.68 2.26 8.10
C PHE A 15 -6.86 3.31 7.36
N ASN A 16 -5.88 3.90 8.05
CA ASN A 16 -4.79 4.58 7.36
C ASN A 16 -3.88 3.52 6.72
N ILE A 17 -4.09 3.26 5.43
CA ILE A 17 -3.41 2.20 4.68
C ILE A 17 -1.88 2.38 4.72
N LEU A 18 -1.39 3.62 4.61
CA LEU A 18 0.05 3.90 4.64
C LEU A 18 0.65 3.65 6.03
N HIS A 19 -0.06 4.02 7.09
CA HIS A 19 0.38 3.73 8.46
C HIS A 19 0.41 2.22 8.74
N GLN A 20 -0.59 1.47 8.28
CA GLN A 20 -0.62 0.00 8.41
C GLN A 20 0.57 -0.65 7.70
N VAL A 21 0.86 -0.20 6.48
CA VAL A 21 2.02 -0.64 5.72
C VAL A 21 3.34 -0.35 6.47
N TYR A 22 3.48 0.85 7.04
CA TYR A 22 4.67 1.25 7.78
C TYR A 22 4.87 0.40 9.04
N CYS A 23 3.82 0.15 9.81
CA CYS A 23 3.87 -0.63 11.04
C CYS A 23 4.15 -2.11 10.79
N TYR A 24 3.55 -2.71 9.75
CA TYR A 24 3.55 -4.17 9.60
C TYR A 24 4.43 -4.69 8.45
N ARG A 25 4.67 -3.92 7.37
CA ARG A 25 5.21 -4.46 6.11
C ARG A 25 5.99 -3.47 5.24
N LYS A 26 6.99 -2.76 5.78
CA LYS A 26 7.79 -1.77 5.03
C LYS A 26 8.45 -2.21 3.71
N LYS A 27 8.75 -3.50 3.53
CA LYS A 27 9.52 -4.02 2.36
C LYS A 27 8.66 -4.45 1.16
N GLY A 28 7.34 -4.33 1.22
CA GLY A 28 6.46 -4.65 0.09
C GLY A 28 6.46 -6.10 -0.41
N ARG A 29 7.04 -7.06 0.32
CA ARG A 29 7.12 -8.48 -0.11
C ARG A 29 5.75 -9.08 -0.49
N TYR A 30 4.72 -8.74 0.26
CA TYR A 30 3.37 -9.22 0.02
C TYR A 30 2.74 -8.56 -1.22
N VAL A 31 2.99 -7.26 -1.41
CA VAL A 31 2.53 -6.52 -2.59
C VAL A 31 3.14 -7.13 -3.85
N ARG A 32 4.45 -7.40 -3.85
CA ARG A 32 5.17 -8.05 -4.97
C ARG A 32 4.68 -9.46 -5.29
N TYR A 33 4.28 -10.21 -4.26
CA TYR A 33 3.76 -11.56 -4.44
C TYR A 33 2.42 -11.55 -5.21
N TRP A 34 1.54 -10.61 -4.90
CA TRP A 34 0.22 -10.50 -5.52
C TRP A 34 0.18 -9.63 -6.78
N LEU A 35 1.00 -8.59 -6.86
CA LEU A 35 1.10 -7.64 -7.97
C LEU A 35 2.48 -7.77 -8.61
N LYS A 36 2.59 -8.70 -9.56
CA LYS A 36 3.88 -9.06 -10.17
C LYS A 36 4.48 -7.94 -11.02
N GLU A 37 3.64 -7.06 -11.56
CA GLU A 37 4.03 -5.86 -12.30
C GLU A 37 4.82 -4.86 -11.45
N LEU A 38 4.70 -4.93 -10.12
CA LEU A 38 5.44 -4.06 -9.20
C LEU A 38 6.77 -4.66 -8.74
N ASN A 39 7.20 -5.80 -9.29
CA ASN A 39 8.45 -6.45 -8.87
C ASN A 39 9.70 -5.62 -9.13
N SER A 40 9.70 -4.77 -10.17
CA SER A 40 10.81 -3.88 -10.52
C SER A 40 10.83 -2.58 -9.69
N VAL A 41 9.72 -2.24 -9.02
CA VAL A 41 9.59 -0.98 -8.28
C VAL A 41 10.49 -1.00 -7.04
N PRO A 42 11.30 0.04 -6.77
CA PRO A 42 12.11 0.10 -5.56
C PRO A 42 11.25 0.01 -4.28
N SER A 43 11.78 -0.61 -3.22
CA SER A 43 11.00 -0.84 -1.98
C SER A 43 10.55 0.45 -1.28
N GLU A 44 11.18 1.58 -1.58
CA GLU A 44 10.75 2.90 -1.11
C GLU A 44 9.41 3.34 -1.72
N PHE A 45 9.16 2.99 -2.99
CA PHE A 45 7.99 3.43 -3.75
C PHE A 45 6.94 2.32 -3.92
N ILE A 46 7.21 1.09 -3.47
CA ILE A 46 6.31 -0.05 -3.66
C ILE A 46 4.91 0.16 -3.08
N HIS A 47 4.78 1.02 -2.06
CA HIS A 47 3.51 1.35 -1.40
C HIS A 47 2.92 2.69 -1.87
N THR A 48 3.70 3.48 -2.60
CA THR A 48 3.31 4.78 -3.17
C THR A 48 3.89 4.94 -4.58
N PRO A 49 3.54 4.04 -5.53
CA PRO A 49 4.16 4.04 -6.86
C PRO A 49 3.85 5.31 -7.67
N HIS A 50 2.79 6.04 -7.33
CA HIS A 50 2.47 7.34 -7.92
C HIS A 50 3.46 8.45 -7.54
N ALA A 51 4.19 8.30 -6.43
CA ALA A 51 5.18 9.29 -5.97
C ALA A 51 6.50 9.20 -6.73
N ILE A 52 6.63 8.25 -7.66
CA ILE A 52 7.79 8.08 -8.51
C ILE A 52 7.93 9.29 -9.45
N PRO A 53 9.09 9.99 -9.44
CA PRO A 53 9.36 11.06 -10.38
C PRO A 53 9.25 10.56 -11.83
N SER A 54 8.63 11.36 -12.70
CA SER A 54 8.42 11.03 -14.13
C SER A 54 9.72 10.71 -14.86
N THR A 55 10.83 11.37 -14.49
CA THR A 55 12.17 11.15 -15.04
C THR A 55 12.69 9.73 -14.82
N ASN A 56 12.22 9.03 -13.80
CA ASN A 56 12.81 7.77 -13.34
C ASN A 56 11.95 6.53 -13.66
N LYS A 57 10.92 6.63 -14.50
CA LYS A 57 9.96 5.54 -14.83
C LYS A 57 10.52 4.43 -15.75
N SER A 58 11.84 4.22 -15.79
CA SER A 58 12.47 3.24 -16.68
C SER A 58 12.09 1.78 -16.40
N TYR A 59 11.54 1.49 -15.22
CA TYR A 59 11.15 0.15 -14.75
C TYR A 59 9.69 -0.27 -15.06
N MET A 60 8.93 0.55 -15.80
CA MET A 60 7.54 0.25 -16.21
C MET A 60 7.43 -0.28 -17.65
N THR A 61 8.56 -0.51 -18.33
CA THR A 61 8.64 -1.11 -19.67
C THR A 61 9.05 -2.57 -19.57
#